data_AF-A0A7Y8F894-F1
#
_entry.id   AF-A0A7Y8F894-F1
#
_cell.length_a   1.000
_cell.length_b   1.000
_cell.length_c   1.000
_cell.angle_alpha   90.00
_cell.angle_beta   90.00
_cell.angle_gamma   90.00
#
_symmetry.space_group_name_H-M   'P 1'
#
loop_
_entity.id
_entity.type
_entity.pdbx_description
1 polymer ?
#
loop_
_entity_poly.entity_id
_entity_poly.type
_entity_poly.pdbx_seq_one_letter_code
_entity_poly.pdbx_strand_id
1 'polypeptide(L)'
;PREWAAWFAAAQVSPADAAPPPRLTADNQAMEVAAALGDQGVALGSPILYAREIERGLLVRPFNQTVALAEGYWICYPPARRLTPKIARFRDWLLDTARADPAVVEGARLAGRQVGETG
;
A
#
# COMPACT_ATOMS: atom_id res chain seq x y z
N PRO A 1 -4.85 11.13 -11.03
CA PRO A 1 -4.65 9.70 -10.67
C PRO A 1 -5.86 9.17 -9.89
N ARG A 2 -6.24 7.90 -10.09
CA ARG A 2 -7.44 7.30 -9.48
C ARG A 2 -7.34 7.26 -7.95
N GLU A 3 -6.11 7.15 -7.45
CA GLU A 3 -5.71 7.05 -6.04
C GLU A 3 -6.00 8.36 -5.31
N TRP A 4 -5.61 9.50 -5.89
CA TRP A 4 -5.88 10.82 -5.33
C TRP A 4 -7.38 11.13 -5.29
N ALA A 5 -8.13 10.76 -6.34
CA ALA A 5 -9.58 10.93 -6.35
C ALA A 5 -10.25 10.10 -5.23
N ALA A 6 -9.82 8.84 -5.04
CA ALA A 6 -10.31 8.00 -3.97
C ALA A 6 -9.96 8.57 -2.58
N TRP A 7 -8.73 9.06 -2.41
CA TRP A 7 -8.28 9.65 -1.15
C TRP A 7 -9.03 10.95 -0.82
N PHE A 8 -9.24 11.85 -1.79
CA PHE A 8 -10.02 13.08 -1.57
C PHE A 8 -11.47 12.79 -1.23
N ALA A 9 -12.08 11.80 -1.88
CA ALA A 9 -13.44 11.36 -1.53
C ALA A 9 -13.50 10.82 -0.09
N ALA A 10 -12.51 10.02 0.33
CA ALA A 10 -12.41 9.53 1.71
C ALA A 10 -12.11 10.65 2.73
N ALA A 11 -11.43 11.72 2.30
CA ALA A 11 -11.20 12.94 3.08
C ALA A 11 -12.39 13.91 3.05
N GLN A 12 -13.51 13.55 2.40
CA GLN A 12 -14.71 14.38 2.25
C GLN A 12 -14.44 15.74 1.57
N VAL A 13 -13.44 15.78 0.69
CA VAL A 13 -13.12 16.95 -0.14
C VAL A 13 -13.94 16.88 -1.43
N SER A 14 -14.72 17.93 -1.70
CA SER A 14 -15.48 18.03 -2.94
C SER A 14 -14.54 18.08 -4.15
N PRO A 15 -14.90 17.46 -5.29
CA PRO A 15 -14.13 17.59 -6.53
C PRO A 15 -13.93 19.05 -6.98
N ALA A 16 -14.86 19.95 -6.62
CA ALA A 16 -14.76 21.37 -6.93
C ALA A 16 -13.69 22.10 -6.08
N ASP A 17 -13.38 21.57 -4.90
CA ASP A 17 -12.39 22.09 -3.97
C ASP A 17 -11.04 21.36 -4.08
N ALA A 18 -11.01 20.26 -4.84
CA ALA A 18 -9.80 19.49 -5.07
C ALA A 18 -8.82 20.30 -5.94
N ALA A 19 -7.57 20.39 -5.48
CA ALA A 19 -6.48 20.97 -6.24
C ALA A 19 -6.30 20.25 -7.60
N PRO A 20 -5.72 20.91 -8.61
CA PRO A 20 -5.35 20.25 -9.86
C PRO A 20 -4.49 18.99 -9.58
N PRO A 21 -4.53 18.00 -10.48
CA PRO A 21 -3.82 16.74 -10.30
C PRO A 21 -2.32 16.98 -10.01
N PRO A 22 -1.64 16.02 -9.36
CA PRO A 22 -0.23 16.15 -9.00
C PRO A 22 0.60 16.58 -10.21
N ARG A 23 1.52 17.51 -10.01
CA ARG A 23 2.45 17.97 -11.07
C ARG A 23 3.39 16.86 -11.54
N LEU A 24 3.64 15.88 -10.67
CA LEU A 24 4.37 14.66 -10.97
C LEU A 24 3.41 13.49 -10.84
N THR A 25 3.18 12.80 -11.94
CA THR A 25 2.53 11.48 -11.96
C THR A 25 3.51 10.50 -12.54
N ALA A 26 3.74 9.39 -11.85
CA ALA A 26 4.61 8.32 -12.33
C ALA A 26 3.83 7.01 -12.43
N ASP A 27 4.32 6.11 -13.28
CA ASP A 27 3.74 4.76 -13.40
C ASP A 27 3.98 3.92 -12.13
N ASN A 28 4.87 4.36 -11.24
CA ASN A 28 5.15 3.70 -9.97
C ASN A 28 5.15 4.69 -8.79
N GLN A 29 4.66 4.22 -7.65
CA GLN A 29 4.69 4.98 -6.39
C GLN A 29 6.12 5.24 -5.88
N ALA A 30 7.11 4.48 -6.35
CA ALA A 30 8.50 4.64 -5.92
C ALA A 30 9.07 6.01 -6.32
N MET A 31 8.77 6.47 -7.54
CA MET A 31 9.24 7.75 -8.02
C MET A 31 8.51 8.92 -7.35
N GLU A 32 7.21 8.78 -7.08
CA GLU A 32 6.43 9.79 -6.36
C GLU A 32 6.90 9.95 -4.92
N VAL A 33 7.13 8.84 -4.21
CA VAL A 33 7.63 8.87 -2.83
C VAL A 33 9.09 9.31 -2.76
N ALA A 34 9.93 8.98 -3.75
CA ALA A 34 11.29 9.51 -3.84
C ALA A 34 11.30 11.04 -3.97
N ALA A 35 10.37 11.62 -4.73
CA ALA A 35 10.23 13.08 -4.81
C ALA A 35 9.82 13.68 -3.46
N ALA A 36 8.90 13.05 -2.72
CA ALA A 36 8.53 13.47 -1.37
C ALA A 36 9.69 13.39 -0.38
N LEU A 37 10.48 12.32 -0.43
CA LEU A 37 11.72 12.17 0.36
C LEU A 37 12.78 13.24 0.02
N GLY A 38 12.77 13.73 -1.21
CA GLY A 38 13.64 14.81 -1.69
C GLY A 38 13.07 16.22 -1.46
N ASP A 39 12.12 16.38 -0.54
CA ASP A 39 11.46 17.65 -0.19
C ASP A 39 10.70 18.31 -1.36
N GLN A 40 10.25 17.54 -2.36
CA GLN A 40 9.55 18.07 -3.55
C GLN A 40 8.02 18.02 -3.44
N GLY A 41 7.47 17.71 -2.27
CA GLY A 41 6.03 17.76 -2.01
C GLY A 41 5.50 16.56 -1.23
N VAL A 42 4.28 16.14 -1.58
CA VAL A 42 3.57 15.02 -0.92
C VAL A 42 3.24 13.93 -1.93
N ALA A 43 3.20 12.69 -1.47
CA ALA A 43 2.87 11.53 -2.27
C ALA A 43 1.84 10.63 -1.57
N LEU A 44 1.03 9.91 -2.34
CA LEU A 44 0.26 8.78 -1.84
C LEU A 44 1.12 7.52 -1.96
N GLY A 45 1.49 6.94 -0.82
CA GLY A 45 2.31 5.73 -0.76
C GLY A 45 1.66 4.66 0.11
N SER A 46 2.00 3.40 -0.16
CA SER A 46 1.60 2.30 0.72
C SER A 46 2.31 2.42 2.08
N PRO A 47 1.57 2.47 3.20
CA PRO A 47 2.19 2.51 4.53
C PRO A 47 2.99 1.23 4.83
N ILE A 48 2.70 0.12 4.14
CA ILE A 48 3.43 -1.14 4.28
C ILE A 48 4.83 -1.02 3.66
N LEU A 49 4.92 -0.42 2.46
CA LEU A 49 6.19 -0.36 1.71
C LEU A 49 7.15 0.68 2.28
N TYR A 50 6.62 1.75 2.87
CA TYR A 50 7.40 2.88 3.39
C TYR A 50 7.36 2.98 4.93
N ALA A 51 7.02 1.88 5.61
CA ALA A 51 6.96 1.84 7.07
C ALA A 51 8.28 2.28 7.70
N ARG A 52 9.40 1.84 7.13
CA ARG A 52 10.75 2.15 7.62
C ARG A 52 11.07 3.65 7.53
N GLU A 53 10.71 4.30 6.42
CA GLU A 53 10.92 5.74 6.22
C GLU A 53 10.06 6.55 7.20
N ILE A 54 8.84 6.08 7.47
CA ILE A 54 7.94 6.69 8.47
C ILE A 54 8.48 6.53 9.89
N GLU A 55 8.91 5.32 10.26
CA GLU A 55 9.50 5.04 11.58
C GLU A 55 10.76 5.87 11.84
N ARG A 56 11.54 6.13 10.79
CA ARG A 56 12.75 6.97 10.86
C ARG A 56 12.46 8.46 10.84
N GLY A 57 11.19 8.87 10.68
CA GLY A 57 10.80 10.27 10.54
C GLY A 57 11.26 10.94 9.23
N LEU A 58 11.69 10.14 8.24
CA LEU A 58 12.02 10.65 6.89
C LEU A 58 10.76 10.97 6.09
N LEU A 59 9.68 10.25 6.38
CA LEU A 59 8.34 10.57 5.92
C LEU A 59 7.44 10.76 7.14
N VAL A 60 6.47 11.64 7.01
CA VAL A 60 5.37 11.76 7.97
C VAL A 60 4.07 11.44 7.28
N ARG A 61 3.15 10.82 8.01
CA ARG A 61 1.77 10.62 7.58
C ARG A 61 0.92 11.75 8.17
N PRO A 62 0.63 12.83 7.41
CA PRO A 62 -0.07 14.00 7.97
C PRO A 62 -1.55 13.75 8.27
N PHE A 63 -2.15 12.70 7.71
CA PHE A 63 -3.58 12.43 7.78
C PHE A 63 -3.89 10.98 8.16
N ASN A 64 -4.96 10.78 8.93
CA ASN A 64 -5.41 9.45 9.35
C ASN A 64 -6.22 8.71 8.28
N GLN A 65 -6.57 9.36 7.17
CA GLN A 65 -7.26 8.74 6.06
C GLN A 65 -6.35 7.77 5.31
N THR A 66 -6.82 6.53 5.14
CA THR A 66 -6.22 5.52 4.27
C THR A 66 -7.32 4.98 3.37
N VAL A 67 -7.00 4.78 2.10
CA VAL A 67 -7.91 4.15 1.14
C VAL A 67 -7.35 2.81 0.72
N ALA A 68 -8.18 1.77 0.84
CA ALA A 68 -7.89 0.48 0.24
C ALA A 68 -8.28 0.54 -1.23
N LEU A 69 -7.30 0.42 -2.12
CA LEU A 69 -7.59 0.18 -3.53
C LEU A 69 -7.95 -1.30 -3.71
N ALA A 70 -8.64 -1.63 -4.81
CA ALA A 70 -9.00 -3.03 -5.10
C ALA A 70 -7.77 -3.94 -5.26
N GLU A 71 -6.63 -3.34 -5.65
CA GLU A 71 -5.36 -3.99 -5.91
C GLU A 71 -4.59 -4.32 -4.62
N GLY A 72 -3.79 -5.39 -4.67
CA GLY A 72 -3.01 -5.87 -3.54
C GLY A 72 -1.89 -6.81 -4.00
N TYR A 73 -1.08 -7.27 -3.04
CA TYR A 73 -0.01 -8.24 -3.31
C TYR A 73 -0.53 -9.67 -3.19
N TRP A 74 -0.24 -10.49 -4.21
CA TRP A 74 -0.72 -11.86 -4.31
C TRP A 74 0.42 -12.84 -4.51
N ILE A 75 0.35 -13.99 -3.84
CA ILE A 75 1.12 -15.17 -4.25
C ILE A 75 0.37 -15.85 -5.40
N CYS A 76 1.03 -15.98 -6.55
CA CYS A 76 0.47 -16.63 -7.72
C CYS A 76 1.23 -17.92 -8.05
N TYR A 77 0.51 -19.03 -8.23
CA TYR A 77 1.04 -20.28 -8.76
C TYR A 77 -0.06 -21.05 -9.49
N PRO A 78 0.26 -21.92 -10.47
CA PRO A 78 -0.74 -22.74 -11.14
C PRO A 78 -1.53 -23.59 -10.12
N PRO A 79 -2.87 -23.70 -10.22
CA PRO A 79 -3.68 -24.45 -9.26
C PRO A 79 -3.19 -25.90 -9.07
N ALA A 80 -2.76 -26.55 -10.16
CA ALA A 80 -2.21 -27.90 -10.15
C ALA A 80 -0.94 -28.06 -9.28
N ARG A 81 -0.23 -26.97 -8.99
CA ARG A 81 1.01 -26.96 -8.20
C ARG A 81 0.80 -26.53 -6.75
N ARG A 82 -0.44 -26.28 -6.32
CA ARG A 82 -0.80 -25.86 -4.95
C ARG A 82 -0.24 -26.80 -3.87
N LEU A 83 -0.22 -28.10 -4.13
CA LEU A 83 0.22 -29.13 -3.19
C LEU A 83 1.68 -29.58 -3.41
N THR A 84 2.40 -28.97 -4.35
CA THR A 84 3.83 -29.27 -4.53
C THR A 84 4.56 -28.86 -3.24
N PRO A 85 5.32 -29.76 -2.56
CA PRO A 85 5.83 -29.51 -1.22
C PRO A 85 6.63 -28.20 -1.08
N LYS A 86 7.49 -27.86 -2.05
CA LYS A 86 8.25 -26.60 -2.03
C LYS A 86 7.38 -25.35 -2.17
N ILE A 87 6.29 -25.41 -2.94
CA ILE A 87 5.35 -24.30 -3.14
C ILE A 87 4.50 -24.11 -1.89
N ALA A 88 3.97 -25.20 -1.33
CA ALA A 88 3.23 -25.16 -0.08
C ALA A 88 4.09 -24.57 1.05
N ARG A 89 5.32 -25.08 1.23
CA ARG A 89 6.26 -24.55 2.23
C ARG A 89 6.56 -23.07 2.05
N PHE A 90 6.83 -22.62 0.83
CA PHE A 90 7.11 -21.20 0.57
C PHE A 90 5.88 -20.31 0.82
N ARG A 91 4.69 -20.74 0.38
CA ARG A 91 3.44 -20.03 0.64
C ARG A 91 3.20 -19.89 2.13
N ASP A 92 3.29 -20.98 2.87
CA ASP A 92 2.99 -20.99 4.30
C ASP A 92 4.00 -20.13 5.06
N TRP A 93 5.30 -20.27 4.75
CA TRP A 93 6.35 -19.40 5.28
C TRP A 93 6.10 -17.92 4.98
N LEU A 94 5.72 -17.56 3.74
CA LEU A 94 5.50 -16.16 3.37
C LEU A 94 4.27 -15.57 4.08
N LEU A 95 3.19 -16.34 4.20
CA LEU A 95 1.99 -15.93 4.93
C LEU A 95 2.28 -15.75 6.42
N ASP A 96 3.06 -16.66 7.02
CA ASP A 96 3.45 -16.54 8.43
C ASP A 96 4.38 -15.34 8.65
N THR A 97 5.32 -15.11 7.74
CA THR A 97 6.18 -13.92 7.76
C THR A 97 5.36 -12.65 7.67
N ALA A 98 4.39 -12.59 6.74
CA ALA A 98 3.51 -11.44 6.57
C ALA A 98 2.59 -11.20 7.78
N ARG A 99 2.14 -12.26 8.47
CA ARG A 99 1.35 -12.14 9.72
C ARG A 99 2.20 -11.69 10.91
N ALA A 100 3.50 -11.96 10.89
CA ALA A 100 4.44 -11.55 11.93
C ALA A 100 4.97 -10.13 11.74
N ASP A 101 4.86 -9.56 10.53
CA ASP A 101 5.32 -8.21 10.21
C ASP A 101 4.30 -7.15 10.68
N PRO A 102 4.65 -6.26 11.64
CA PRO A 102 3.73 -5.26 12.16
C PRO A 102 3.21 -4.28 11.11
N ALA A 103 4.04 -3.90 10.13
CA ALA A 103 3.65 -2.97 9.08
C ALA A 103 2.62 -3.60 8.13
N VAL A 104 2.79 -4.88 7.81
CA VAL A 104 1.84 -5.64 6.99
C VAL A 104 0.51 -5.83 7.72
N VAL A 105 0.55 -6.20 9.01
CA VAL A 105 -0.65 -6.36 9.83
C VAL A 105 -1.43 -5.05 9.96
N GLU A 106 -0.73 -3.95 10.24
CA GLU A 106 -1.35 -2.63 10.33
C GLU A 106 -1.91 -2.18 8.96
N GLY A 107 -1.17 -2.40 7.88
CA GLY A 107 -1.65 -2.12 6.54
C GLY A 107 -2.91 -2.90 6.16
N ALA A 108 -2.97 -4.20 6.51
CA ALA A 108 -4.16 -5.02 6.31
C ALA A 108 -5.34 -4.50 7.13
N ARG A 109 -5.11 -4.13 8.40
CA ARG A 109 -6.11 -3.51 9.27
C ARG A 109 -6.67 -2.22 8.69
N LEU A 110 -5.80 -1.32 8.22
CA LEU A 110 -6.18 -0.06 7.57
C LEU A 110 -7.00 -0.30 6.30
N ALA A 111 -6.74 -1.40 5.60
CA ALA A 111 -7.47 -1.79 4.40
C ALA A 111 -8.80 -2.53 4.70
N GLY A 112 -9.10 -2.83 5.96
CA GLY A 112 -10.25 -3.65 6.34
C GLY A 112 -10.15 -5.11 5.87
N ARG A 113 -8.92 -5.63 5.71
CA ARG A 113 -8.61 -6.98 5.22
C ARG A 113 -7.75 -7.77 6.22
N GLN A 114 -7.66 -9.08 6.03
CA GLN A 114 -6.75 -9.95 6.77
C GLN A 114 -5.64 -10.53 5.87
N VAL A 115 -4.45 -10.74 6.45
CA VAL A 115 -3.33 -11.36 5.75
C VAL A 115 -3.66 -12.81 5.39
N GLY A 116 -3.58 -13.12 4.09
CA GLY A 116 -3.88 -14.46 3.56
C GLY A 116 -5.34 -14.67 3.17
N GLU A 117 -6.16 -13.63 3.17
CA GLU A 117 -7.45 -13.66 2.48
C GLU A 117 -7.25 -14.02 1.01
N THR A 118 -8.05 -14.97 0.54
CA THR A 118 -8.18 -15.25 -0.89
C THR A 118 -9.11 -14.22 -1.49
N GLY A 119 -8.66 -13.53 -2.55
CA GLY A 119 -9.49 -12.68 -3.39
C GLY A 119 -10.32 -13.47 -4.39
#